data_AF-A0A5B9MPV2-F1
#
_entry.id   AF-A0A5B9MPV2-F1
#
_cell.length_a   1.000
_cell.length_b   1.000
_cell.length_c   1.000
_cell.angle_alpha   90.00
_cell.angle_beta   90.00
_cell.angle_gamma   90.00
#
_symmetry.space_group_name_H-M   'P 1'
#
loop_
_entity.id
_entity.type
_entity.pdbx_description
1 polymer ?
#
loop_
_entity_poly.entity_id
_entity_poly.type
_entity_poly.pdbx_seq_one_letter_code
_entity_poly.pdbx_strand_id
1 'polypeptide(L)'
;MQLNEFSRRRFAFWAGFALLPLADRIAANGLDDLAAVATSIAGSDGVDPLPSDVVSSRSAAERATAEHWSVVRNASWRWYERESLIDGNYWKTTGVTTPIHRETGKPHVGPTGYLDERLVPDVMLAPADRKRLGRPILTVDSWQDRQIAIKLGSRALAIEPQDAETMPVEFGDRSQADAGRSSGERRSRHGRPPSDWLLSLNADEIRIWLAKVEIQEAMVSGMTFWTHLTRDHSFDPDKIGGLTEAELAELHGAAHEGF
;
A
#
# COMPACT_ATOMS: atom_id res chain seq x y z
N MET A 1 -5.74 -32.49 -25.63
CA MET A 1 -4.51 -31.84 -25.13
C MET A 1 -4.27 -30.60 -25.98
N GLN A 2 -4.89 -29.47 -25.59
CA GLN A 2 -4.78 -28.19 -26.29
C GLN A 2 -3.92 -27.26 -25.44
N LEU A 3 -2.79 -26.83 -26.00
CA LEU A 3 -1.91 -25.84 -25.40
C LEU A 3 -2.54 -24.46 -25.57
N ASN A 4 -2.73 -23.75 -24.46
CA ASN A 4 -3.24 -22.38 -24.42
C ASN A 4 -2.35 -21.45 -25.27
N GLU A 5 -2.93 -20.83 -26.30
CA GLU A 5 -2.35 -19.68 -26.97
C GLU A 5 -2.27 -18.50 -25.99
N PHE A 6 -1.11 -18.32 -25.39
CA PHE A 6 -0.75 -17.08 -24.74
C PHE A 6 -0.75 -15.96 -25.79
N SER A 7 -1.74 -15.06 -25.71
CA SER A 7 -1.87 -13.92 -26.61
C SER A 7 -0.59 -13.08 -26.61
N ARG A 8 0.06 -13.02 -27.78
CA ARG A 8 1.30 -12.26 -28.06
C ARG A 8 1.23 -10.79 -27.62
N ARG A 9 0.02 -10.25 -27.43
CA ARG A 9 -0.23 -8.89 -26.95
C ARG A 9 0.06 -8.70 -25.46
N ARG A 10 -0.06 -9.74 -24.62
CA ARG A 10 0.25 -9.67 -23.18
C ARG A 10 1.75 -9.78 -22.89
N PHE A 11 2.52 -10.44 -23.76
CA PHE A 11 3.98 -10.51 -23.63
C PHE A 11 4.66 -9.18 -24.00
N ALA A 12 4.15 -8.48 -25.02
CA ALA A 12 4.66 -7.16 -25.41
C ALA A 12 4.46 -6.09 -24.31
N PHE A 13 3.36 -6.17 -23.55
CA PHE A 13 3.11 -5.29 -22.41
C PHE A 13 4.14 -5.45 -21.28
N TRP A 14 4.57 -6.70 -20.99
CA TRP A 14 5.60 -6.97 -19.99
C TRP A 14 7.02 -6.66 -20.48
N ALA A 15 7.32 -6.82 -21.77
CA ALA A 15 8.61 -6.48 -22.34
C ALA A 15 8.88 -4.96 -22.38
N GLY A 16 7.83 -4.13 -22.53
CA GLY A 16 7.95 -2.66 -22.53
C GLY A 16 8.28 -2.07 -21.16
N PHE A 17 7.76 -2.65 -20.07
CA PHE A 17 7.99 -2.15 -18.71
C PHE A 17 9.38 -2.50 -18.16
N ALA A 18 10.05 -3.53 -18.69
CA ALA A 18 11.37 -3.95 -18.24
C ALA A 18 12.55 -3.18 -18.89
N LEU A 19 12.33 -2.47 -19.99
CA LEU A 19 13.43 -1.84 -20.77
C LEU A 19 13.61 -0.33 -20.52
N LEU A 20 12.61 0.37 -19.98
CA LEU A 20 12.73 1.79 -19.66
C LEU A 20 13.67 2.13 -18.48
N PRO A 21 13.78 1.33 -17.40
CA PRO A 21 14.72 1.66 -16.31
C PRO A 21 16.17 1.24 -16.59
N LEU A 22 16.46 0.56 -17.71
CA LEU A 22 17.83 0.15 -18.06
C LEU A 22 18.55 1.19 -18.93
N ALA A 23 17.82 1.98 -19.73
CA ALA A 23 18.40 3.05 -20.54
C ALA A 23 18.91 4.22 -19.69
N ASP A 24 18.18 4.60 -18.63
CA ASP A 24 18.59 5.66 -17.70
C ASP A 24 19.79 5.28 -16.84
N ARG A 25 20.06 3.98 -16.67
CA ARG A 25 21.15 3.47 -15.83
C ARG A 25 22.52 3.47 -16.52
N ILE A 26 22.57 3.63 -17.84
CA ILE A 26 23.82 3.59 -18.62
C ILE A 26 24.32 4.99 -19.00
N ALA A 27 23.45 6.00 -19.07
CA ALA A 27 23.82 7.30 -19.64
C ALA A 27 24.20 8.42 -18.64
N ALA A 28 23.74 8.39 -17.37
CA ALA A 28 23.80 9.59 -16.53
C ALA A 28 24.93 9.65 -15.48
N ASN A 29 25.43 8.52 -14.96
CA ASN A 29 26.31 8.55 -13.77
C ASN A 29 27.76 8.08 -14.03
N GLY A 30 28.12 7.74 -15.27
CA GLY A 30 29.44 7.17 -15.58
C GLY A 30 30.53 8.17 -15.98
N LEU A 31 30.16 9.40 -16.38
CA LEU A 31 31.11 10.35 -16.97
C LEU A 31 31.61 11.42 -15.99
N ASP A 32 30.78 11.86 -15.04
CA ASP A 32 31.18 12.88 -14.06
C ASP A 32 32.14 12.32 -12.99
N ASP A 33 31.98 11.06 -12.58
CA ASP A 33 32.89 10.42 -11.62
C ASP A 33 34.29 10.17 -12.22
N LEU A 34 34.39 9.94 -13.53
CA LEU A 34 35.69 9.82 -14.22
C LEU A 34 36.39 11.18 -14.38
N ALA A 35 35.62 12.26 -14.58
CA ALA A 35 36.17 13.62 -14.64
C ALA A 35 36.68 14.09 -13.26
N ALA A 36 35.96 13.76 -12.18
CA ALA A 36 36.35 14.09 -10.81
C ALA A 36 37.62 13.33 -10.37
N VAL A 37 37.79 12.07 -10.78
CA VAL A 37 39.02 11.30 -10.51
C VAL A 37 40.20 11.80 -11.34
N ALA A 38 39.99 12.20 -12.60
CA ALA A 38 41.06 12.73 -13.44
C ALA A 38 41.61 14.08 -12.94
N THR A 39 40.79 14.89 -12.25
CA THR A 39 41.22 16.18 -11.67
C THR A 39 41.90 16.04 -10.30
N SER A 40 41.65 14.96 -9.55
CA SER A 40 42.31 14.75 -8.25
C SER A 40 43.73 14.18 -8.37
N ILE A 41 44.06 13.52 -9.49
CA ILE A 41 45.40 12.95 -9.74
C ILE A 41 46.40 14.03 -10.20
N ALA A 42 45.93 15.19 -10.67
CA ALA A 42 46.78 16.25 -11.23
C ALA A 42 47.35 17.24 -10.20
N GLY A 43 47.13 17.05 -8.89
CA GLY A 43 47.57 18.01 -7.88
C GLY A 43 47.80 17.42 -6.50
N SER A 44 48.99 16.87 -6.25
CA SER A 44 49.54 16.78 -4.89
C SER A 44 51.06 16.68 -4.93
N ASP A 45 51.71 17.86 -4.99
CA ASP A 45 53.06 18.01 -4.43
C ASP A 45 52.94 18.01 -2.89
N GLY A 46 53.87 17.27 -2.28
CA GLY A 46 53.67 16.64 -0.98
C GLY A 46 53.68 17.54 0.25
N VAL A 47 53.02 17.03 1.30
CA VAL A 47 53.31 17.27 2.72
C VAL A 47 52.89 16.02 3.51
N ASP A 48 53.74 15.60 4.44
CA ASP A 48 53.68 14.38 5.27
C ASP A 48 52.41 14.19 6.13
N PRO A 49 52.08 12.93 6.50
CA PRO A 49 50.85 12.59 7.21
C PRO A 49 50.99 12.66 8.74
N LEU A 50 50.06 13.36 9.39
CA LEU A 50 49.74 13.18 10.81
C LEU A 50 48.51 12.24 10.96
N PRO A 51 48.47 11.35 11.96
CA PRO A 51 47.38 10.40 12.13
C PRO A 51 46.18 11.11 12.78
N SER A 52 45.18 11.45 11.97
CA SER A 52 43.86 11.86 12.45
C SER A 52 42.93 10.66 12.43
N ASP A 53 43.03 9.86 13.48
CA ASP A 53 41.97 8.95 13.90
C ASP A 53 40.73 9.75 14.37
N VAL A 54 39.55 9.14 14.20
CA VAL A 54 38.27 9.39 14.90
C VAL A 54 37.27 10.45 14.36
N VAL A 55 37.42 11.06 13.18
CA VAL A 55 36.36 11.98 12.68
C VAL A 55 35.91 11.68 11.24
N SER A 56 35.28 10.53 11.01
CA SER A 56 34.47 10.29 9.79
C SER A 56 33.40 9.20 9.92
N SER A 57 33.20 8.60 11.09
CA SER A 57 32.15 7.58 11.30
C SER A 57 30.78 8.14 11.69
N ARG A 58 30.63 9.46 11.89
CA ARG A 58 29.34 10.09 12.25
C ARG A 58 28.51 10.57 11.06
N SER A 59 29.14 10.96 9.95
CA SER A 59 28.45 11.57 8.81
C SER A 59 27.72 10.58 7.89
N ALA A 60 28.05 9.27 7.94
CA ALA A 60 27.33 8.23 7.19
C ALA A 60 26.11 7.68 7.95
N ALA A 61 26.09 7.78 9.28
CA ALA A 61 24.98 7.30 10.11
C ALA A 61 23.81 8.29 10.22
N GLU A 62 24.02 9.55 9.82
CA GLU A 62 23.08 10.67 10.09
C GLU A 62 22.18 11.06 8.91
N ARG A 63 22.32 10.39 7.76
CA ARG A 63 21.23 10.34 6.76
C ARG A 63 20.55 8.99 6.86
N ALA A 64 19.93 8.72 8.02
CA ALA A 64 18.89 7.71 8.09
C ALA A 64 17.78 8.17 7.14
N THR A 65 17.84 7.74 5.87
CA THR A 65 16.77 7.96 4.90
C THR A 65 15.52 7.39 5.54
N ALA A 66 14.52 8.23 5.79
CA ALA A 66 13.27 7.77 6.35
C ALA A 66 12.80 6.57 5.52
N GLU A 67 12.58 5.44 6.18
CA GLU A 67 12.08 4.22 5.56
C GLU A 67 10.60 4.10 5.86
N HIS A 68 9.84 3.75 4.82
CA HIS A 68 8.41 3.52 4.89
C HIS A 68 8.12 2.14 4.31
N TRP A 69 7.19 1.42 4.92
CA TRP A 69 6.73 0.11 4.44
C TRP A 69 5.24 0.19 4.15
N SER A 70 4.82 -0.34 3.01
CA SER A 70 3.41 -0.43 2.63
C SER A 70 3.05 -1.87 2.27
N VAL A 71 1.77 -2.23 2.46
CA VAL A 71 1.23 -3.52 2.01
C VAL A 71 0.54 -3.30 0.68
N VAL A 72 0.93 -4.05 -0.34
CA VAL A 72 0.32 -4.02 -1.67
C VAL A 72 -0.29 -5.37 -1.99
N ARG A 73 -1.41 -5.37 -2.70
CA ARG A 73 -2.16 -6.59 -3.03
C ARG A 73 -2.79 -6.49 -4.41
N ASN A 74 -3.06 -7.66 -4.99
CA ASN A 74 -3.95 -7.84 -6.12
C ASN A 74 -4.90 -9.01 -5.86
N ALA A 75 -5.61 -9.47 -6.89
CA ALA A 75 -6.58 -10.55 -6.77
C ALA A 75 -6.01 -11.84 -6.13
N SER A 76 -4.75 -12.20 -6.44
CA SER A 76 -4.17 -13.50 -6.03
C SER A 76 -2.99 -13.36 -5.08
N TRP A 77 -2.31 -12.23 -5.07
CA TRP A 77 -1.03 -12.03 -4.40
C TRP A 77 -1.04 -10.81 -3.51
N ARG A 78 -0.19 -10.82 -2.49
CA ARG A 78 0.16 -9.66 -1.68
C ARG A 78 1.65 -9.64 -1.40
N TRP A 79 2.22 -8.45 -1.27
CA TRP A 79 3.62 -8.23 -0.95
C TRP A 79 3.76 -6.95 -0.13
N TYR A 80 4.95 -6.76 0.43
CA TYR A 80 5.33 -5.55 1.13
C TYR A 80 6.33 -4.78 0.28
N GLU A 81 6.09 -3.49 0.11
CA GLU A 81 7.00 -2.57 -0.56
C GLU A 81 7.73 -1.73 0.48
N ARG A 82 9.04 -1.57 0.29
CA ARG A 82 9.86 -0.64 1.05
C ARG A 82 10.12 0.58 0.20
N GLU A 83 9.80 1.74 0.75
CA GLU A 83 10.09 3.03 0.18
C GLU A 83 11.14 3.74 1.04
N SER A 84 12.04 4.47 0.38
CA SER A 84 13.00 5.32 1.05
C SER A 84 12.86 6.74 0.54
N LEU A 85 12.96 7.70 1.45
CA LEU A 85 12.95 9.12 1.12
C LEU A 85 14.29 9.51 0.50
N ILE A 86 14.30 9.85 -0.78
CA ILE A 86 15.51 10.26 -1.52
C ILE A 86 15.65 11.77 -1.42
N ASP A 87 16.81 12.22 -0.93
CA ASP A 87 17.18 13.63 -0.78
C ASP A 87 16.14 14.49 -0.03
N GLY A 88 15.35 13.87 0.85
CA GLY A 88 14.31 14.55 1.63
C GLY A 88 13.07 14.98 0.83
N ASN A 89 13.00 14.72 -0.48
CA ASN A 89 12.02 15.35 -1.37
C ASN A 89 10.94 14.40 -1.90
N TYR A 90 11.27 13.14 -2.20
CA TYR A 90 10.29 12.20 -2.74
C TYR A 90 10.56 10.77 -2.28
N TRP A 91 9.47 10.03 -2.12
CA TRP A 91 9.51 8.61 -1.80
C TRP A 91 9.78 7.80 -3.06
N LYS A 92 10.67 6.83 -2.95
CA LYS A 92 10.98 5.90 -4.04
C LYS A 92 10.96 4.48 -3.51
N THR A 93 10.28 3.57 -4.20
CA THR A 93 10.33 2.14 -3.89
C THR A 93 11.76 1.63 -4.06
N THR A 94 12.37 1.21 -2.95
CA THR A 94 13.74 0.68 -2.90
C THR A 94 13.78 -0.84 -2.85
N GLY A 95 12.64 -1.50 -2.64
CA GLY A 95 12.52 -2.93 -2.87
C GLY A 95 11.14 -3.48 -2.53
N VAL A 96 10.91 -4.72 -2.94
CA VAL A 96 9.65 -5.43 -2.71
C VAL A 96 9.95 -6.84 -2.19
N THR A 97 9.15 -7.32 -1.27
CA THR A 97 9.27 -8.68 -0.72
C THR A 97 8.71 -9.73 -1.68
N THR A 98 8.98 -11.00 -1.39
CA THR A 98 8.47 -12.11 -2.21
C THR A 98 6.93 -12.11 -2.16
N PRO A 99 6.21 -12.07 -3.29
CA PRO A 99 4.77 -12.11 -3.26
C PRO A 99 4.24 -13.39 -2.61
N ILE A 100 3.24 -13.25 -1.75
CA ILE A 100 2.60 -14.33 -1.01
C ILE A 100 1.20 -14.51 -1.58
N HIS A 101 0.85 -15.74 -1.94
CA HIS A 101 -0.50 -16.03 -2.44
C HIS A 101 -1.51 -15.81 -1.31
N ARG A 102 -2.55 -15.02 -1.55
CA ARG A 102 -3.51 -14.59 -0.51
C ARG A 102 -4.23 -15.77 0.14
N GLU A 103 -4.73 -16.70 -0.68
CA GLU A 103 -5.49 -17.84 -0.18
C GLU A 103 -4.60 -18.95 0.42
N THR A 104 -3.52 -19.33 -0.27
CA THR A 104 -2.70 -20.48 0.14
C THR A 104 -1.57 -20.13 1.10
N GLY A 105 -1.24 -18.84 1.24
CA GLY A 105 -0.09 -18.37 2.03
C GLY A 105 1.27 -18.79 1.49
N LYS A 106 1.32 -19.41 0.30
CA LYS A 106 2.57 -19.89 -0.30
C LYS A 106 3.32 -18.72 -0.96
N PRO A 107 4.63 -18.58 -0.72
CA PRO A 107 5.44 -17.59 -1.42
C PRO A 107 5.54 -17.94 -2.91
N HIS A 108 5.63 -16.91 -3.74
CA HIS A 108 5.79 -17.04 -5.18
C HIS A 108 7.13 -17.71 -5.51
N VAL A 109 7.09 -18.77 -6.32
CA VAL A 109 8.28 -19.44 -6.85
C VAL A 109 8.64 -18.76 -8.17
N GLY A 110 9.54 -17.77 -8.12
CA GLY A 110 9.85 -16.91 -9.26
C GLY A 110 11.26 -16.35 -9.26
N PRO A 111 11.48 -15.24 -10.00
CA PRO A 111 12.77 -14.57 -10.08
C PRO A 111 13.37 -14.26 -8.71
N THR A 112 14.70 -14.30 -8.61
CA THR A 112 15.44 -13.85 -7.43
C THR A 112 15.53 -12.32 -7.40
N GLY A 113 15.73 -11.72 -6.21
CA GLY A 113 15.92 -10.26 -6.06
C GLY A 113 14.89 -9.57 -5.18
N TYR A 114 13.93 -10.33 -4.63
CA TYR A 114 13.02 -9.85 -3.60
C TYR A 114 13.75 -9.59 -2.28
N LEU A 115 13.26 -8.59 -1.53
CA LEU A 115 13.69 -8.35 -0.16
C LEU A 115 13.28 -9.52 0.74
N ASP A 116 14.10 -9.80 1.76
CA ASP A 116 13.75 -10.73 2.82
C ASP A 116 12.56 -10.16 3.61
N GLU A 117 11.49 -10.95 3.73
CA GLU A 117 10.30 -10.60 4.52
C GLU A 117 10.63 -10.36 5.99
N ARG A 118 11.76 -10.88 6.48
CA ARG A 118 12.23 -10.59 7.83
C ARG A 118 12.61 -9.12 8.04
N LEU A 119 12.75 -8.35 6.98
CA LEU A 119 12.98 -6.90 7.08
C LEU A 119 11.68 -6.13 7.33
N VAL A 120 10.51 -6.75 7.07
CA VAL A 120 9.21 -6.09 7.26
C VAL A 120 8.96 -5.90 8.76
N PRO A 121 8.60 -4.68 9.21
CA PRO A 121 8.24 -4.44 10.60
C PRO A 121 7.03 -5.29 11.02
N ASP A 122 7.06 -5.80 12.26
CA ASP A 122 6.00 -6.69 12.76
C ASP A 122 4.61 -6.07 12.61
N VAL A 123 4.48 -4.79 12.90
CA VAL A 123 3.22 -4.03 12.80
C VAL A 123 2.59 -4.07 11.41
N MET A 124 3.39 -4.23 10.35
CA MET A 124 2.92 -4.32 8.96
C MET A 124 2.55 -5.75 8.56
N LEU A 125 3.15 -6.76 9.19
CA LEU A 125 2.92 -8.15 8.83
C LEU A 125 1.49 -8.60 9.16
N ALA A 126 0.83 -9.21 8.17
CA ALA A 126 -0.42 -9.93 8.39
C ALA A 126 -0.24 -11.05 9.44
N PRO A 127 -1.26 -11.38 10.25
CA PRO A 127 -1.15 -12.43 11.28
C PRO A 127 -0.67 -13.78 10.73
N ALA A 128 -1.12 -14.15 9.53
CA ALA A 128 -0.69 -15.37 8.85
C ALA A 128 0.82 -15.38 8.53
N ASP A 129 1.40 -14.22 8.19
CA ASP A 129 2.84 -14.12 7.92
C ASP A 129 3.67 -14.14 9.17
N ARG A 130 3.23 -13.45 10.22
CA ARG A 130 3.92 -13.52 11.52
C ARG A 130 4.02 -14.98 11.98
N LYS A 131 2.92 -15.72 11.89
CA LYS A 131 2.88 -17.15 12.20
C LYS A 131 3.85 -17.94 11.31
N ARG A 132 3.84 -17.71 9.99
CA ARG A 132 4.76 -18.39 9.04
C ARG A 132 6.23 -18.08 9.33
N LEU A 133 6.53 -16.84 9.73
CA LEU A 133 7.88 -16.37 10.05
C LEU A 133 8.31 -16.71 11.50
N GLY A 134 7.46 -17.38 12.29
CA GLY A 134 7.74 -17.71 13.68
C GLY A 134 7.82 -16.48 14.59
N ARG A 135 7.17 -15.38 14.21
CA ARG A 135 7.11 -14.15 14.99
C ARG A 135 5.95 -14.16 15.97
N PRO A 136 6.09 -13.51 17.14
CA PRO A 136 4.99 -13.40 18.08
C PRO A 136 3.79 -12.76 17.39
N ILE A 137 2.62 -13.37 17.57
CA ILE A 137 1.38 -12.73 17.21
C ILE A 137 1.21 -11.61 18.23
N LEU A 138 1.58 -10.38 17.87
CA LEU A 138 1.13 -9.23 18.61
C LEU A 138 -0.39 -9.23 18.46
N THR A 139 -1.10 -9.63 19.52
CA THR A 139 -2.49 -9.26 19.73
C THR A 139 -2.49 -7.74 19.79
N VAL A 140 -2.75 -7.13 18.64
CA VAL A 140 -2.99 -5.69 18.56
C VAL A 140 -4.41 -5.50 19.11
N ASP A 141 -4.55 -5.68 20.42
CA ASP A 141 -5.82 -5.61 21.14
C ASP A 141 -6.27 -4.16 21.33
N SER A 142 -5.49 -3.19 20.84
CA SER A 142 -5.86 -1.79 20.87
C SER A 142 -5.55 -1.06 19.57
N TRP A 143 -6.49 -0.25 19.12
CA TRP A 143 -6.31 0.74 18.06
C TRP A 143 -5.19 1.76 18.40
N GLN A 144 -4.78 1.83 19.68
CA GLN A 144 -3.73 2.71 20.20
C GLN A 144 -2.34 2.31 19.68
N ASP A 145 -2.05 1.03 19.45
CA ASP A 145 -0.75 0.58 18.94
C ASP A 145 -0.59 0.83 17.43
N ARG A 146 -1.70 0.81 16.66
CA ARG A 146 -1.70 1.26 15.24
C ARG A 146 -1.45 2.75 15.15
N GLN A 147 -1.96 3.53 16.10
CA GLN A 147 -1.60 4.93 16.19
C GLN A 147 -0.11 5.11 16.50
N ILE A 148 0.59 4.26 17.26
CA ILE A 148 2.04 4.47 17.51
C ILE A 148 2.90 4.33 16.24
N ALA A 149 2.55 3.40 15.34
CA ALA A 149 3.21 3.27 14.05
C ALA A 149 2.95 4.46 13.10
N ILE A 150 1.79 5.13 13.23
CA ILE A 150 1.40 6.31 12.43
C ILE A 150 1.73 7.65 13.14
N LYS A 151 1.82 7.66 14.48
CA LYS A 151 2.02 8.85 15.36
C LYS A 151 3.48 9.27 15.48
N LEU A 152 4.43 8.54 14.90
CA LEU A 152 5.74 9.13 14.60
C LEU A 152 5.63 10.26 13.56
N GLY A 153 4.47 10.44 12.91
CA GLY A 153 4.20 11.55 11.99
C GLY A 153 3.11 12.56 12.38
N SER A 154 2.12 12.26 13.23
CA SER A 154 0.99 13.21 13.43
C SER A 154 0.23 13.02 14.74
N ARG A 155 0.08 14.12 15.50
CA ARG A 155 -0.51 14.21 16.84
C ARG A 155 -1.97 14.69 16.76
N ALA A 156 -2.97 13.84 16.96
CA ALA A 156 -4.28 14.21 17.55
C ALA A 156 -5.22 13.01 17.80
N LEU A 157 -5.91 13.09 18.94
CA LEU A 157 -7.17 12.45 19.37
C LEU A 157 -7.26 10.92 19.55
N ALA A 158 -7.76 10.56 20.74
CA ALA A 158 -7.92 9.21 21.27
C ALA A 158 -9.42 8.92 21.46
N ILE A 159 -9.88 7.81 20.91
CA ILE A 159 -11.17 7.17 21.23
C ILE A 159 -10.84 5.68 21.42
N GLU A 160 -11.24 5.09 22.55
CA GLU A 160 -11.06 3.67 22.87
C GLU A 160 -12.10 2.80 22.13
N PRO A 161 -11.72 1.61 21.61
CA PRO A 161 -12.70 0.58 21.29
C PRO A 161 -12.40 -0.79 21.92
N GLN A 162 -13.47 -1.44 22.40
CA GLN A 162 -13.54 -2.86 22.78
C GLN A 162 -13.85 -3.75 21.54
N ASP A 163 -13.30 -4.97 21.54
CA ASP A 163 -13.59 -6.19 20.75
C ASP A 163 -14.03 -6.12 19.27
N ALA A 164 -13.29 -6.82 18.40
CA ALA A 164 -13.52 -6.92 16.94
C ALA A 164 -14.73 -7.80 16.52
N GLU A 165 -15.29 -8.61 17.43
CA GLU A 165 -16.57 -9.33 17.18
C GLU A 165 -17.81 -8.49 17.54
N THR A 166 -17.61 -7.39 18.25
CA THR A 166 -18.56 -6.29 18.41
C THR A 166 -18.07 -5.10 17.59
N MET A 167 -18.22 -5.15 16.27
CA MET A 167 -18.18 -3.93 15.45
C MET A 167 -19.05 -2.89 16.16
N PRO A 168 -18.53 -1.73 16.61
CA PRO A 168 -19.40 -0.72 17.15
C PRO A 168 -20.25 -0.22 15.98
N VAL A 169 -21.49 -0.66 16.03
CA VAL A 169 -22.67 -0.17 15.33
C VAL A 169 -22.89 1.30 15.73
N GLU A 170 -21.91 2.17 15.46
CA GLU A 170 -21.92 3.58 15.86
C GLU A 170 -22.06 4.54 14.70
N PHE A 171 -21.83 4.10 13.46
CA PHE A 171 -22.00 4.93 12.26
C PHE A 171 -23.36 4.71 11.61
N GLY A 172 -23.95 5.77 11.07
CA GLY A 172 -25.20 5.71 10.33
C GLY A 172 -26.46 5.39 11.17
N ASP A 173 -27.54 5.03 10.47
CA ASP A 173 -28.81 4.66 11.10
C ASP A 173 -28.77 3.23 11.66
N ARG A 174 -28.79 3.13 13.01
CA ARG A 174 -28.68 1.88 13.78
C ARG A 174 -29.90 0.96 13.64
N SER A 175 -31.00 1.45 13.09
CA SER A 175 -32.22 0.64 12.94
C SER A 175 -32.10 -0.43 11.85
N GLN A 176 -31.01 -0.42 11.08
CA GLN A 176 -30.85 -1.28 9.92
C GLN A 176 -30.15 -2.60 10.25
N ALA A 177 -30.84 -3.70 9.92
CA ALA A 177 -30.45 -5.06 10.31
C ALA A 177 -29.13 -5.55 9.67
N ASP A 178 -28.59 -4.81 8.71
CA ASP A 178 -27.49 -5.19 7.83
C ASP A 178 -26.28 -4.23 7.90
N ALA A 179 -26.25 -3.36 8.91
CA ALA A 179 -25.16 -2.39 9.10
C ALA A 179 -23.77 -3.03 8.98
N GLY A 180 -22.99 -2.57 7.99
CA GLY A 180 -21.62 -3.01 7.74
C GLY A 180 -21.47 -4.43 7.20
N ARG A 181 -22.55 -5.07 6.72
CA ARG A 181 -22.53 -6.46 6.23
C ARG A 181 -23.02 -6.54 4.79
N SER A 182 -22.22 -7.17 3.94
CA SER A 182 -22.66 -7.52 2.58
C SER A 182 -23.85 -8.48 2.64
N SER A 183 -24.93 -8.20 1.90
CA SER A 183 -26.05 -9.13 1.77
C SER A 183 -25.98 -9.92 0.45
N GLY A 184 -25.94 -11.25 0.56
CA GLY A 184 -26.05 -12.15 -0.60
C GLY A 184 -27.43 -12.16 -1.25
N GLU A 185 -28.46 -11.75 -0.51
CA GLU A 185 -29.88 -11.81 -0.89
C GLU A 185 -30.32 -10.58 -1.69
N ARG A 186 -29.61 -9.45 -1.56
CA ARG A 186 -29.86 -8.23 -2.32
C ARG A 186 -29.47 -8.41 -3.79
N ARG A 187 -30.38 -8.93 -4.58
CA ARG A 187 -30.24 -9.05 -6.04
C ARG A 187 -31.34 -8.24 -6.73
N SER A 188 -30.96 -7.15 -7.37
CA SER A 188 -31.81 -6.46 -8.34
C SER A 188 -31.52 -6.98 -9.75
N ARG A 189 -32.37 -6.61 -10.72
CA ARG A 189 -32.12 -6.89 -12.15
C ARG A 189 -30.82 -6.29 -12.68
N HIS A 190 -30.25 -5.28 -11.98
CA HIS A 190 -29.10 -4.51 -12.41
C HIS A 190 -27.87 -4.67 -11.50
N GLY A 191 -27.89 -5.62 -10.55
CA GLY A 191 -26.81 -5.84 -9.58
C GLY A 191 -27.29 -5.82 -8.14
N ARG A 192 -26.36 -5.77 -7.18
CA ARG A 192 -26.70 -5.59 -5.77
C ARG A 192 -26.72 -4.09 -5.47
N PRO A 193 -27.85 -3.52 -5.03
CA PRO A 193 -27.83 -2.15 -4.52
C PRO A 193 -27.05 -2.08 -3.20
N PRO A 194 -26.39 -0.95 -2.91
CA PRO A 194 -25.83 -0.70 -1.58
C PRO A 194 -26.93 -0.74 -0.51
N SER A 195 -26.54 -1.01 0.72
CA SER A 195 -27.42 -0.90 1.88
C SER A 195 -27.84 0.53 2.14
N ASP A 196 -29.02 0.68 2.72
CA ASP A 196 -29.46 1.97 3.23
C ASP A 196 -28.50 2.48 4.33
N TRP A 197 -27.72 1.60 4.96
CA TRP A 197 -26.78 1.92 6.03
C TRP A 197 -25.54 2.57 5.44
N LEU A 198 -24.98 1.97 4.39
CA LEU A 198 -23.84 2.50 3.65
C LEU A 198 -24.20 3.85 3.01
N LEU A 199 -25.43 3.97 2.47
CA LEU A 199 -25.97 5.23 1.97
C LEU A 199 -26.21 6.28 3.07
N SER A 200 -26.36 5.85 4.33
CA SER A 200 -26.56 6.76 5.45
C SER A 200 -25.26 7.45 5.89
N LEU A 201 -24.10 6.87 5.61
CA LEU A 201 -22.79 7.34 6.07
C LEU A 201 -22.35 8.64 5.41
N ASN A 202 -21.66 9.49 6.18
CA ASN A 202 -20.93 10.64 5.64
C ASN A 202 -19.46 10.29 5.31
N ALA A 203 -18.74 11.20 4.64
CA ALA A 203 -17.39 10.97 4.13
C ALA A 203 -16.41 10.51 5.23
N ASP A 204 -16.44 11.11 6.42
CA ASP A 204 -15.53 10.73 7.51
C ASP A 204 -15.84 9.33 8.03
N GLU A 205 -17.12 8.98 8.17
CA GLU A 205 -17.57 7.64 8.56
C GLU A 205 -17.18 6.60 7.51
N ILE A 206 -17.35 6.93 6.21
CA ILE A 206 -16.96 6.08 5.09
C ILE A 206 -15.45 5.80 5.16
N ARG A 207 -14.59 6.80 5.36
CA ARG A 207 -13.13 6.57 5.48
C ARG A 207 -12.77 5.64 6.62
N ILE A 208 -13.37 5.86 7.79
CA ILE A 208 -13.12 5.01 8.98
C ILE A 208 -13.57 3.57 8.71
N TRP A 209 -14.70 3.41 8.02
CA TRP A 209 -15.24 2.10 7.68
C TRP A 209 -14.41 1.39 6.60
N LEU A 210 -14.10 2.06 5.48
CA LEU A 210 -13.27 1.53 4.38
C LEU A 210 -11.93 1.01 4.88
N ALA A 211 -11.30 1.72 5.83
CA ALA A 211 -10.04 1.28 6.46
C ALA A 211 -10.13 -0.05 7.25
N LYS A 212 -11.34 -0.54 7.54
CA LYS A 212 -11.59 -1.76 8.32
C LYS A 212 -12.08 -2.94 7.46
N VAL A 213 -12.64 -2.67 6.29
CA VAL A 213 -13.23 -3.70 5.43
C VAL A 213 -12.32 -4.03 4.26
N GLU A 214 -12.29 -5.30 3.85
CA GLU A 214 -11.59 -5.72 2.64
C GLU A 214 -12.58 -5.77 1.48
N ILE A 215 -12.45 -4.83 0.55
CA ILE A 215 -13.33 -4.68 -0.61
C ILE A 215 -12.55 -5.01 -1.89
N GLN A 216 -13.20 -5.68 -2.85
CA GLN A 216 -12.66 -5.80 -4.20
C GLN A 216 -13.00 -4.55 -5.01
N GLU A 217 -11.98 -3.86 -5.51
CA GLU A 217 -12.18 -2.72 -6.41
C GLU A 217 -12.91 -3.15 -7.70
N ALA A 218 -14.03 -2.49 -7.98
CA ALA A 218 -14.75 -2.65 -9.24
C ALA A 218 -14.38 -1.51 -10.19
N MET A 219 -13.93 -1.83 -11.40
CA MET A 219 -13.57 -0.82 -12.40
C MET A 219 -14.81 -0.21 -13.06
N VAL A 220 -14.77 1.11 -13.33
CA VAL A 220 -15.78 1.81 -14.12
C VAL A 220 -15.20 2.15 -15.50
N SER A 221 -15.99 2.00 -16.56
CA SER A 221 -15.61 2.35 -17.93
C SER A 221 -16.47 3.49 -18.45
N GLY A 222 -15.83 4.57 -18.93
CA GLY A 222 -16.51 5.68 -19.62
C GLY A 222 -17.16 6.73 -18.70
N MET A 223 -16.98 6.65 -17.38
CA MET A 223 -17.35 7.70 -16.42
C MET A 223 -16.47 7.61 -15.16
N THR A 224 -16.52 8.62 -14.30
CA THR A 224 -15.79 8.63 -13.02
C THR A 224 -16.54 7.81 -11.96
N PHE A 225 -15.84 7.36 -10.92
CA PHE A 225 -16.46 6.70 -9.76
C PHE A 225 -17.53 7.58 -9.12
N TRP A 226 -17.26 8.88 -8.98
CA TRP A 226 -18.22 9.86 -8.49
C TRP A 226 -19.55 9.84 -9.26
N THR A 227 -19.48 9.93 -10.60
CA THR A 227 -20.67 9.92 -11.45
C THR A 227 -21.43 8.60 -11.32
N HIS A 228 -20.71 7.48 -11.23
CA HIS A 228 -21.34 6.16 -11.09
C HIS A 228 -22.02 6.00 -9.71
N LEU A 229 -21.34 6.36 -8.63
CA LEU A 229 -21.86 6.28 -7.25
C LEU A 229 -23.12 7.13 -7.06
N THR A 230 -23.11 8.37 -7.54
CA THR A 230 -24.26 9.27 -7.39
C THR A 230 -25.44 8.91 -8.31
N ARG A 231 -25.17 8.51 -9.55
CA ARG A 231 -26.22 8.21 -10.54
C ARG A 231 -26.81 6.81 -10.38
N ASP A 232 -25.97 5.80 -10.20
CA ASP A 232 -26.38 4.39 -10.30
C ASP A 232 -26.53 3.73 -8.93
N HIS A 233 -25.79 4.22 -7.93
CA HIS A 233 -25.86 3.73 -6.54
C HIS A 233 -26.59 4.68 -5.58
N SER A 234 -27.10 5.80 -6.08
CA SER A 234 -27.91 6.77 -5.31
C SER A 234 -27.21 7.37 -4.08
N PHE A 235 -25.87 7.43 -4.08
CA PHE A 235 -25.16 8.15 -3.02
C PHE A 235 -25.45 9.65 -3.08
N ASP A 236 -25.67 10.24 -1.92
CA ASP A 236 -25.81 11.68 -1.78
C ASP A 236 -24.44 12.35 -2.05
N PRO A 237 -24.32 13.22 -3.08
CA PRO A 237 -23.07 13.90 -3.41
C PRO A 237 -22.50 14.70 -2.23
N ASP A 238 -23.34 15.27 -1.37
CA ASP A 238 -22.87 16.07 -0.25
C ASP A 238 -22.25 15.19 0.84
N LYS A 239 -22.75 13.94 0.99
CA LYS A 239 -22.23 12.99 1.98
C LYS A 239 -20.91 12.36 1.56
N ILE A 240 -20.71 12.10 0.26
CA ILE A 240 -19.46 11.51 -0.25
C ILE A 240 -18.45 12.59 -0.69
N GLY A 241 -18.81 13.87 -0.55
CA GLY A 241 -17.95 15.01 -0.84
C GLY A 241 -16.64 14.96 -0.06
N GLY A 242 -15.53 15.21 -0.76
CA GLY A 242 -14.19 15.24 -0.17
C GLY A 242 -13.50 13.87 -0.07
N LEU A 243 -14.16 12.77 -0.42
CA LEU A 243 -13.47 11.49 -0.62
C LEU A 243 -12.47 11.59 -1.79
N THR A 244 -11.32 10.95 -1.64
CA THR A 244 -10.31 10.84 -2.69
C THR A 244 -10.75 9.86 -3.78
N GLU A 245 -10.10 9.90 -4.95
CA GLU A 245 -10.43 8.98 -6.05
C GLU A 245 -10.25 7.49 -5.67
N ALA A 246 -9.23 7.18 -4.87
CA ALA A 246 -9.02 5.83 -4.34
C ALA A 246 -10.15 5.41 -3.38
N GLU A 247 -10.56 6.28 -2.46
CA GLU A 247 -11.67 6.01 -1.55
C GLU A 247 -13.00 5.84 -2.30
N LEU A 248 -13.23 6.62 -3.37
CA LEU A 248 -14.40 6.45 -4.23
C LEU A 248 -14.37 5.11 -5.00
N ALA A 249 -13.19 4.64 -5.40
CA ALA A 249 -13.05 3.32 -6.04
C ALA A 249 -13.35 2.17 -5.07
N GLU A 250 -12.90 2.27 -3.82
CA GLU A 250 -13.23 1.31 -2.77
C GLU A 250 -14.72 1.35 -2.41
N LEU A 251 -15.29 2.54 -2.21
CA LEU A 251 -16.73 2.71 -1.94
C LEU A 251 -17.59 2.13 -3.07
N HIS A 252 -17.14 2.28 -4.31
CA HIS A 252 -17.78 1.68 -5.49
C HIS A 252 -17.75 0.15 -5.46
N GLY A 253 -16.61 -0.45 -5.11
CA GLY A 253 -16.52 -1.89 -4.88
C GLY A 253 -17.49 -2.37 -3.80
N ALA A 254 -17.56 -1.63 -2.68
CA ALA A 254 -18.45 -1.94 -1.56
C ALA A 254 -19.92 -1.94 -1.98
N ALA A 255 -20.34 -0.92 -2.73
CA ALA A 255 -21.70 -0.82 -3.23
C ALA A 255 -22.07 -2.04 -4.11
N HIS A 256 -21.15 -2.50 -4.96
CA HIS A 256 -21.37 -3.68 -5.80
C HIS A 256 -21.40 -5.02 -5.03
N GLU A 257 -20.68 -5.11 -3.92
CA GLU A 257 -20.75 -6.28 -3.03
C GLU A 257 -22.06 -6.32 -2.23
N GLY A 258 -22.79 -5.20 -2.18
CA GLY A 258 -24.07 -5.04 -1.49
C GLY A 258 -23.90 -4.78 0.01
N PHE A 259 -22.79 -4.13 0.38
CA PHE A 259 -22.59 -3.54 1.70
C PHE A 259 -23.54 -2.38 1.95
#